data_AF-A0A261QK48-F1
#
_entry.id   AF-A0A261QK48-F1
#
_cell.length_a   1.000
_cell.length_b   1.000
_cell.length_c   1.000
_cell.angle_alpha   90.00
_cell.angle_beta   90.00
_cell.angle_gamma   90.00
#
_symmetry.space_group_name_H-M   'P 1'
#
loop_
_entity.id
_entity.type
_entity.pdbx_description
1 polymer ?
#
loop_
_entity_poly.entity_id
_entity_poly.type
_entity_poly.pdbx_seq_one_letter_code
_entity_poly.pdbx_strand_id
1 'polypeptide(L)'
;MKINQINRMLIDVFLNNNHSSYTSNQLNYSKRVNNPIDTVELSSAAQQRMTRQKSVHSLTHIKRKEIEELKAKSNTLEFREGAYYRFSMNGYSTLLEGSSSGHVGLPILDLRHELGVENVLSEQEYKRSRKIESFFSSLAGSPAGLIGSWDSYSGAETLHILSSVGIDPGWFTIKSGSESNTFYLRENGKVIPKYQMEGARRALNNENLFEIGYSEGETLIVNNVEYVIDDTGHVHIPEGVPVFHSFYDGNIDLTYHERSRQKLLEKNNLI
;
A
#
# COMPACT_ATOMS: atom_id res chain seq x y z
N MET A 1 -18.92 -37.94 21.50
CA MET A 1 -20.07 -37.46 20.69
C MET A 1 -20.65 -36.16 21.29
N LYS A 2 -19.93 -35.02 21.20
CA LYS A 2 -20.32 -33.73 21.81
C LYS A 2 -19.98 -32.49 20.95
N ILE A 3 -19.71 -32.67 19.66
CA ILE A 3 -19.35 -31.56 18.74
C ILE A 3 -20.57 -31.01 17.97
N ASN A 4 -21.70 -31.73 17.96
CA ASN A 4 -22.87 -31.38 17.13
C ASN A 4 -23.91 -30.44 17.77
N GLN A 5 -23.78 -30.06 19.05
CA GLN A 5 -24.74 -29.16 19.70
C GLN A 5 -24.33 -27.68 19.67
N ILE A 6 -23.03 -27.35 19.70
CA ILE A 6 -22.55 -25.96 19.71
C ILE A 6 -22.77 -25.29 18.33
N ASN A 7 -22.59 -26.03 17.24
CA ASN A 7 -22.86 -25.52 15.88
C ASN A 7 -24.35 -25.25 15.61
N ARG A 8 -25.28 -25.88 16.34
CA ARG A 8 -26.72 -25.60 16.19
C ARG A 8 -27.15 -24.31 16.88
N MET A 9 -26.59 -23.99 18.05
CA MET A 9 -26.92 -22.73 18.74
C MET A 9 -26.42 -21.48 18.01
N LEU A 10 -25.28 -21.56 17.29
CA LEU A 10 -24.78 -20.41 16.51
C LEU A 10 -25.60 -20.13 15.25
N ILE A 11 -26.20 -21.17 14.65
CA ILE A 11 -27.07 -21.03 13.47
C ILE A 11 -28.42 -20.43 13.88
N ASP A 12 -28.99 -20.82 15.02
CA ASP A 12 -30.27 -20.30 15.50
C ASP A 12 -30.20 -18.81 15.93
N VAL A 13 -29.05 -18.36 16.44
CA VAL A 13 -28.81 -16.93 16.77
C VAL A 13 -28.67 -16.08 15.51
N PHE A 14 -28.12 -16.64 14.43
CA PHE A 14 -27.99 -15.92 13.14
C PHE A 14 -29.32 -15.83 12.38
N LEU A 15 -30.20 -16.81 12.53
CA LEU A 15 -31.48 -16.86 11.83
C LEU A 15 -32.59 -16.04 12.51
N ASN A 16 -32.56 -15.84 13.83
CA ASN A 16 -33.63 -15.13 14.53
C ASN A 16 -33.53 -13.59 14.52
N ASN A 17 -32.40 -13.01 14.13
CA ASN A 17 -32.22 -11.54 14.12
C ASN A 17 -32.62 -10.84 12.81
N ASN A 18 -33.14 -11.57 11.81
CA ASN A 18 -33.51 -10.99 10.50
C ASN A 18 -35.00 -11.17 10.12
N HIS A 19 -35.86 -11.46 11.10
CA HIS A 19 -37.27 -11.82 10.89
C HIS A 19 -38.24 -10.62 10.84
N SER A 20 -38.01 -9.59 10.01
CA SER A 20 -39.01 -8.54 9.81
C SER A 20 -39.25 -8.05 8.38
N SER A 21 -38.79 -8.75 7.33
CA SER A 21 -39.06 -8.27 5.95
C SER A 21 -39.29 -9.32 4.85
N TYR A 22 -39.39 -10.62 5.17
CA TYR A 22 -39.34 -11.69 4.15
C TYR A 22 -40.63 -12.51 3.93
N THR A 23 -41.81 -12.00 4.26
CA THR A 23 -43.07 -12.77 4.11
C THR A 23 -43.98 -12.39 2.94
N SER A 24 -43.55 -11.57 1.98
CA SER A 24 -44.36 -11.28 0.76
C SER A 24 -43.84 -11.93 -0.53
N ASN A 25 -42.63 -12.47 -0.58
CA ASN A 25 -42.03 -12.94 -1.84
C ASN A 25 -42.09 -14.46 -2.10
N GLN A 26 -42.52 -15.29 -1.15
CA GLN A 26 -42.47 -16.75 -1.31
C GLN A 26 -43.67 -17.40 -2.02
N LEU A 27 -44.78 -16.70 -2.23
CA LEU A 27 -45.93 -17.25 -2.97
C LEU A 27 -45.80 -17.17 -4.50
N ASN A 28 -44.77 -16.49 -5.03
CA ASN A 28 -44.52 -16.38 -6.48
C ASN A 28 -43.38 -17.28 -7.00
N TYR A 29 -42.67 -18.00 -6.14
CA TYR A 29 -41.49 -18.79 -6.56
C TYR A 29 -41.82 -20.22 -7.01
N SER A 30 -42.94 -20.80 -6.58
CA SER A 30 -43.28 -22.20 -6.85
C SER A 30 -44.02 -22.45 -8.18
N LYS A 31 -44.20 -21.42 -9.02
CA LYS A 31 -44.80 -21.56 -10.37
C LYS A 31 -43.82 -21.39 -11.54
N ARG A 32 -42.52 -21.21 -11.31
CA ARG A 32 -41.52 -20.99 -12.38
C ARG A 32 -40.38 -22.00 -12.45
N VAL A 33 -40.49 -23.14 -11.78
CA VAL A 33 -39.49 -24.21 -11.87
C VAL A 33 -40.03 -25.30 -12.78
N ASN A 34 -40.04 -25.03 -14.10
CA ASN A 34 -40.12 -26.03 -15.17
C ASN A 34 -39.85 -25.38 -16.55
N ASN A 35 -38.90 -24.45 -16.62
CA ASN A 35 -38.33 -24.02 -17.89
C ASN A 35 -36.86 -24.45 -17.95
N PRO A 36 -36.35 -24.87 -19.13
CA PRO A 36 -34.95 -25.17 -19.29
C PRO A 36 -34.11 -23.94 -18.90
N ILE A 37 -32.89 -24.17 -18.42
CA ILE A 37 -31.97 -23.08 -18.05
C ILE A 37 -31.64 -22.30 -19.33
N ASP A 38 -32.42 -21.25 -19.57
CA ASP A 38 -32.11 -20.24 -20.56
C ASP A 38 -30.79 -19.59 -20.15
N THR A 39 -29.84 -19.58 -21.08
CA THR A 39 -28.62 -18.77 -21.00
C THR A 39 -28.98 -17.37 -20.51
N VAL A 40 -28.41 -16.95 -19.39
CA VAL A 40 -28.59 -15.58 -18.88
C VAL A 40 -28.01 -14.62 -19.92
N GLU A 41 -28.86 -14.03 -20.75
CA GLU A 41 -28.45 -12.98 -21.67
C GLU A 41 -27.98 -11.77 -20.85
N LEU A 42 -26.69 -11.47 -20.95
CA LEU A 42 -26.14 -10.24 -20.39
C LEU A 42 -26.84 -9.05 -21.05
N SER A 43 -27.22 -8.05 -20.25
CA SER A 43 -27.74 -6.80 -20.81
C SER A 43 -26.75 -6.18 -21.80
N SER A 44 -27.25 -5.47 -22.80
CA SER A 44 -26.41 -4.78 -23.79
C SER A 44 -25.35 -3.87 -23.14
N ALA A 45 -25.68 -3.24 -22.02
CA ALA A 45 -24.75 -2.44 -21.23
C ALA A 45 -23.63 -3.29 -20.58
N ALA A 46 -23.95 -4.47 -20.05
CA ALA A 46 -22.96 -5.39 -19.48
C ALA A 46 -22.03 -5.95 -20.56
N GLN A 47 -22.58 -6.30 -21.73
CA GLN A 47 -21.79 -6.74 -22.89
C GLN A 47 -20.84 -5.64 -23.37
N GLN A 48 -21.32 -4.40 -23.52
CA GLN A 48 -20.48 -3.27 -23.91
C GLN A 48 -19.36 -2.99 -22.91
N ARG A 49 -19.62 -3.09 -21.60
CA ARG A 49 -18.58 -2.95 -20.56
C ARG A 49 -17.51 -4.03 -20.69
N MET A 50 -17.91 -5.30 -20.79
CA MET A 50 -16.97 -6.41 -20.97
C MET A 50 -16.14 -6.25 -22.24
N THR A 51 -16.74 -5.81 -23.35
CA THR A 51 -16.03 -5.55 -24.60
C THR A 51 -15.00 -4.45 -24.45
N ARG A 52 -15.34 -3.30 -23.83
CA ARG A 52 -14.40 -2.19 -23.61
C ARG A 52 -13.23 -2.58 -22.71
N GLN A 53 -13.50 -3.32 -21.63
CA GLN A 53 -12.45 -3.81 -20.74
C GLN A 53 -11.50 -4.77 -21.47
N LYS A 54 -12.05 -5.69 -22.29
CA LYS A 54 -11.25 -6.56 -23.17
C LYS A 54 -10.43 -5.73 -24.16
N SER A 55 -10.98 -4.67 -24.74
CA SER A 55 -10.25 -3.79 -25.66
C SER A 55 -9.03 -3.16 -25.01
N VAL A 56 -9.16 -2.51 -23.85
CA VAL A 56 -8.03 -1.91 -23.11
C VAL A 56 -7.00 -2.97 -22.68
N HIS A 57 -7.47 -4.14 -22.23
CA HIS A 57 -6.59 -5.23 -21.82
C HIS A 57 -5.81 -5.81 -23.01
N SER A 58 -6.42 -5.87 -24.19
CA SER A 58 -5.82 -6.42 -25.40
C SER A 58 -4.80 -5.51 -26.08
N LEU A 59 -4.74 -4.22 -25.71
CA LEU A 59 -3.75 -3.30 -26.27
C LEU A 59 -2.34 -3.79 -25.94
N THR A 60 -1.51 -3.91 -26.98
CA THR A 60 -0.06 -4.15 -26.82
C THR A 60 0.74 -2.88 -27.09
N HIS A 61 0.12 -1.87 -27.72
CA HIS A 61 0.78 -0.62 -28.08
C HIS A 61 -0.15 0.58 -27.89
N ILE A 62 0.42 1.74 -27.62
CA ILE A 62 -0.23 3.07 -27.68
C ILE A 62 0.75 4.02 -28.40
N LYS A 63 0.28 4.78 -29.39
CA LYS A 63 1.13 5.66 -30.23
C LYS A 63 2.35 4.93 -30.81
N ARG A 64 2.17 3.67 -31.21
CA ARG A 64 3.23 2.76 -31.72
C ARG A 64 4.34 2.42 -30.70
N LYS A 65 4.17 2.75 -29.43
CA LYS A 65 5.06 2.34 -28.34
C LYS A 65 4.47 1.11 -27.66
N GLU A 66 5.32 0.13 -27.38
CA GLU A 66 4.93 -1.07 -26.65
C GLU A 66 4.46 -0.71 -25.23
N ILE A 67 3.42 -1.41 -24.76
CA ILE A 67 2.98 -1.35 -23.38
C ILE A 67 3.80 -2.37 -22.58
N GLU A 68 4.56 -1.87 -21.61
CA GLU A 68 5.39 -2.70 -20.75
C GLU A 68 4.61 -3.19 -19.53
N GLU A 69 5.02 -4.31 -18.95
CA GLU A 69 4.53 -4.69 -17.63
C GLU A 69 5.16 -3.79 -16.55
N LEU A 70 4.35 -3.29 -15.62
CA LEU A 70 4.86 -2.48 -14.51
C LEU A 70 5.57 -3.40 -13.49
N LYS A 71 6.90 -3.42 -13.54
CA LYS A 71 7.72 -4.23 -12.63
C LYS A 71 8.95 -3.48 -12.14
N ALA A 72 9.22 -3.63 -10.86
CA ALA A 72 10.43 -3.17 -10.22
C ALA A 72 11.61 -4.09 -10.54
N LYS A 73 12.80 -3.51 -10.54
CA LYS A 73 14.07 -4.21 -10.64
C LYS A 73 14.90 -3.83 -9.42
N SER A 74 15.30 -4.80 -8.61
CA SER A 74 16.06 -4.57 -7.38
C SER A 74 15.38 -3.54 -6.46
N ASN A 75 14.10 -3.76 -6.14
CA ASN A 75 13.26 -2.85 -5.34
C ASN A 75 13.19 -1.40 -5.88
N THR A 76 13.47 -1.20 -7.17
CA THR A 76 13.34 0.10 -7.84
C THR A 76 12.29 0.02 -8.93
N LEU A 77 11.24 0.81 -8.81
CA LEU A 77 10.19 0.96 -9.82
C LEU A 77 10.41 2.27 -10.58
N GLU A 78 10.34 2.22 -11.90
CA GLU A 78 10.62 3.37 -12.75
C GLU A 78 9.51 3.57 -13.79
N PHE A 79 8.94 4.78 -13.80
CA PHE A 79 8.07 5.28 -14.84
C PHE A 79 8.88 6.17 -15.79
N ARG A 80 9.27 5.63 -16.93
CA ARG A 80 10.02 6.38 -17.94
C ARG A 80 9.09 7.33 -18.69
N GLU A 81 9.60 8.53 -18.96
CA GLU A 81 8.86 9.54 -19.70
C GLU A 81 8.42 9.00 -21.07
N GLY A 82 7.12 9.11 -21.35
CA GLY A 82 6.53 8.66 -22.60
C GLY A 82 6.47 7.15 -22.80
N ALA A 83 6.73 6.34 -21.77
CA ALA A 83 6.43 4.91 -21.77
C ALA A 83 5.06 4.63 -21.15
N TYR A 84 4.44 3.51 -21.53
CA TYR A 84 3.16 3.06 -21.00
C TYR A 84 3.33 1.75 -20.25
N TYR A 85 2.73 1.65 -19.07
CA TYR A 85 2.89 0.53 -18.18
C TYR A 85 1.54 -0.11 -17.84
N ARG A 86 1.48 -1.44 -17.91
CA ARG A 86 0.35 -2.24 -17.46
C ARG A 86 0.57 -2.65 -16.01
N PHE A 87 -0.28 -2.14 -15.14
CA PHE A 87 -0.42 -2.61 -13.77
C PHE A 87 -1.51 -3.69 -13.71
N SER A 88 -1.25 -4.79 -13.01
CA SER A 88 -2.24 -5.86 -12.81
C SER A 88 -2.20 -6.37 -11.37
N MET A 89 -3.38 -6.49 -10.74
CA MET A 89 -3.53 -7.00 -9.38
C MET A 89 -4.93 -7.65 -9.23
N ASN A 90 -5.01 -8.87 -8.70
CA ASN A 90 -6.26 -9.59 -8.44
C ASN A 90 -7.24 -9.66 -9.63
N GLY A 91 -6.72 -9.90 -10.84
CA GLY A 91 -7.53 -9.97 -12.07
C GLY A 91 -8.03 -8.62 -12.58
N TYR A 92 -7.71 -7.52 -11.91
CA TYR A 92 -7.90 -6.16 -12.39
C TYR A 92 -6.61 -5.66 -13.05
N SER A 93 -6.72 -4.96 -14.18
CA SER A 93 -5.59 -4.32 -14.85
C SER A 93 -5.91 -2.89 -15.26
N THR A 94 -4.94 -1.99 -15.15
CA THR A 94 -5.01 -0.62 -15.66
C THR A 94 -3.71 -0.25 -16.38
N LEU A 95 -3.74 0.83 -17.14
CA LEU A 95 -2.57 1.42 -17.77
C LEU A 95 -2.16 2.69 -17.04
N LEU A 96 -0.86 2.90 -16.91
CA LEU A 96 -0.25 4.05 -16.25
C LEU A 96 0.83 4.65 -17.16
N GLU A 97 1.05 5.95 -17.02
CA GLU A 97 2.16 6.66 -17.65
C GLU A 97 2.82 7.60 -16.63
N GLY A 98 4.12 7.78 -16.74
CA GLY A 98 4.86 8.77 -15.94
C GLY A 98 5.03 10.08 -16.71
N SER A 99 4.89 11.21 -16.02
CA SER A 99 5.23 12.53 -16.52
C SER A 99 6.66 12.93 -16.13
N SER A 100 7.20 13.92 -16.85
CA SER A 100 8.49 14.56 -16.51
C SER A 100 8.48 15.23 -15.13
N SER A 101 7.30 15.63 -14.63
CA SER A 101 7.11 16.28 -13.33
C SER A 101 6.94 15.30 -12.15
N GLY A 102 7.22 14.00 -12.34
CA GLY A 102 7.07 12.99 -11.30
C GLY A 102 5.64 12.50 -11.03
N HIS A 103 4.65 12.98 -11.78
CA HIS A 103 3.27 12.51 -11.67
C HIS A 103 3.10 11.20 -12.43
N VAL A 104 2.33 10.27 -11.87
CA VAL A 104 1.91 9.04 -12.54
C VAL A 104 0.42 9.19 -12.83
N GLY A 105 0.03 9.03 -14.10
CA GLY A 105 -1.31 9.31 -14.60
C GLY A 105 -1.91 8.11 -15.36
N LEU A 106 -3.22 8.18 -15.61
CA LEU A 106 -3.88 7.34 -16.60
C LEU A 106 -3.77 7.98 -17.99
N PRO A 107 -3.33 7.25 -19.04
CA PRO A 107 -3.21 7.79 -20.40
C PRO A 107 -4.58 7.88 -21.10
N ILE A 108 -5.59 8.48 -20.46
CA ILE A 108 -6.99 8.47 -20.91
C ILE A 108 -7.15 9.10 -22.30
N LEU A 109 -6.45 10.20 -22.60
CA LEU A 109 -6.55 10.86 -23.90
C LEU A 109 -6.00 9.97 -25.01
N ASP A 110 -4.88 9.31 -24.75
CA ASP A 110 -4.26 8.42 -25.72
C ASP A 110 -5.12 7.17 -25.93
N LEU A 111 -5.69 6.62 -24.86
CA LEU A 111 -6.62 5.49 -24.94
C LEU A 111 -7.90 5.83 -25.72
N ARG A 112 -8.44 7.04 -25.56
CA ARG A 112 -9.59 7.51 -26.35
C ARG A 112 -9.27 7.55 -27.83
N HIS A 113 -8.09 8.06 -28.17
CA HIS A 113 -7.62 8.14 -29.54
C HIS A 113 -7.40 6.75 -30.15
N GLU A 114 -6.68 5.86 -29.45
CA GLU A 114 -6.37 4.50 -29.94
C GLU A 114 -7.63 3.63 -30.12
N LEU A 115 -8.61 3.77 -29.23
CA LEU A 115 -9.83 2.95 -29.26
C LEU A 115 -10.99 3.60 -30.04
N GLY A 116 -10.87 4.86 -30.44
CA GLY A 116 -11.94 5.59 -31.13
C GLY A 116 -13.22 5.75 -30.30
N VAL A 117 -13.11 5.85 -28.98
CA VAL A 117 -14.26 6.00 -28.06
C VAL A 117 -14.04 7.11 -27.05
N GLU A 118 -15.09 7.85 -26.70
CA GLU A 118 -15.00 8.89 -25.66
C GLU A 118 -14.88 8.31 -24.24
N ASN A 119 -15.55 7.18 -23.98
CA ASN A 119 -15.63 6.56 -22.66
C ASN A 119 -14.91 5.21 -22.65
N VAL A 120 -13.60 5.27 -22.40
CA VAL A 120 -12.69 4.12 -22.36
C VAL A 120 -13.00 3.20 -21.17
N LEU A 121 -13.28 3.78 -20.00
CA LEU A 121 -13.54 3.08 -18.76
C LEU A 121 -14.95 3.39 -18.26
N SER A 122 -15.62 2.42 -17.64
CA SER A 122 -16.80 2.70 -16.83
C SER A 122 -16.43 3.52 -15.59
N GLU A 123 -17.41 4.16 -14.96
CA GLU A 123 -17.19 4.97 -13.75
C GLU A 123 -16.51 4.17 -12.62
N GLN A 124 -16.90 2.91 -12.43
CA GLN A 124 -16.32 2.04 -11.40
C GLN A 124 -14.87 1.67 -11.73
N GLU A 125 -14.56 1.39 -13.00
CA GLU A 125 -13.19 1.11 -13.45
C GLU A 125 -12.31 2.34 -13.32
N TYR A 126 -12.82 3.51 -13.73
CA TYR A 126 -12.13 4.78 -13.58
C TYR A 126 -11.81 5.07 -12.12
N LYS A 127 -12.77 4.89 -11.20
CA LYS A 127 -12.53 5.06 -9.75
C LYS A 127 -11.43 4.12 -9.23
N ARG A 128 -11.43 2.86 -9.65
CA ARG A 128 -10.37 1.90 -9.29
C ARG A 128 -9.01 2.29 -9.88
N SER A 129 -8.98 2.67 -11.15
CA SER A 129 -7.78 3.13 -11.86
C SER A 129 -7.19 4.36 -11.18
N ARG A 130 -8.04 5.33 -10.81
CA ARG A 130 -7.67 6.55 -10.09
C ARG A 130 -7.07 6.29 -8.73
N LYS A 131 -7.57 5.27 -8.01
CA LYS A 131 -6.95 4.84 -6.74
C LYS A 131 -5.51 4.38 -6.98
N ILE A 132 -5.29 3.46 -7.92
CA ILE A 132 -3.94 2.97 -8.26
C ILE A 132 -3.03 4.11 -8.76
N GLU A 133 -3.55 4.99 -9.61
CA GLU A 133 -2.84 6.19 -10.06
C GLU A 133 -2.41 7.07 -8.87
N SER A 134 -3.35 7.40 -7.98
CA SER A 134 -3.07 8.22 -6.80
C SER A 134 -2.02 7.58 -5.90
N PHE A 135 -2.05 6.25 -5.74
CA PHE A 135 -1.06 5.52 -4.96
C PHE A 135 0.36 5.73 -5.50
N PHE A 136 0.58 5.43 -6.79
CA PHE A 136 1.91 5.57 -7.39
C PHE A 136 2.32 7.04 -7.53
N SER A 137 1.40 7.95 -7.87
CA SER A 137 1.71 9.38 -7.95
C SER A 137 2.10 9.97 -6.58
N SER A 138 1.50 9.51 -5.48
CA SER A 138 1.87 9.97 -4.13
C SER A 138 3.30 9.61 -3.76
N LEU A 139 3.80 8.48 -4.26
CA LEU A 139 5.16 8.02 -4.01
C LEU A 139 6.18 8.56 -5.01
N ALA A 140 5.77 8.66 -6.28
CA ALA A 140 6.63 9.14 -7.35
C ALA A 140 6.83 10.66 -7.31
N GLY A 141 5.77 11.42 -7.01
CA GLY A 141 5.77 12.88 -7.10
C GLY A 141 6.12 13.62 -5.81
N SER A 142 6.40 12.92 -4.71
CA SER A 142 6.75 13.57 -3.45
C SER A 142 7.69 12.73 -2.59
N PRO A 143 8.80 13.30 -2.08
CA PRO A 143 9.66 12.60 -1.13
C PRO A 143 8.97 12.32 0.21
N ALA A 144 7.86 13.01 0.52
CA ALA A 144 7.08 12.75 1.73
C ALA A 144 6.22 11.48 1.62
N GLY A 145 5.98 10.97 0.41
CA GLY A 145 5.26 9.71 0.19
C GLY A 145 3.87 9.72 0.83
N LEU A 146 3.07 10.76 0.57
CA LEU A 146 1.74 10.96 1.17
C LEU A 146 0.71 9.98 0.59
N ILE A 147 0.88 8.70 0.89
CA ILE A 147 -0.08 7.65 0.57
C ILE A 147 -1.35 7.92 1.40
N GLY A 148 -2.40 8.37 0.72
CA GLY A 148 -3.73 8.50 1.29
C GLY A 148 -4.12 9.83 1.91
N SER A 149 -3.56 10.94 1.40
CA SER A 149 -4.15 12.28 1.62
C SER A 149 -5.58 12.42 1.07
N TRP A 150 -5.99 11.55 0.14
CA TRP A 150 -7.34 11.55 -0.48
C TRP A 150 -8.05 10.18 -0.43
N ASP A 151 -7.30 9.08 -0.54
CA ASP A 151 -7.81 7.71 -0.45
C ASP A 151 -7.08 6.94 0.66
N SER A 152 -7.74 6.54 1.75
CA SER A 152 -7.05 5.78 2.81
C SER A 152 -6.63 4.38 2.33
N TYR A 153 -5.35 4.05 2.43
CA TYR A 153 -4.80 2.72 2.15
C TYR A 153 -4.49 2.01 3.45
N SER A 154 -4.95 0.77 3.60
CA SER A 154 -4.51 -0.08 4.71
C SER A 154 -3.08 -0.55 4.47
N GLY A 155 -2.35 -0.90 5.53
CA GLY A 155 -1.00 -1.47 5.39
C GLY A 155 -0.98 -2.75 4.53
N ALA A 156 -1.96 -3.64 4.70
CA ALA A 156 -2.11 -4.83 3.87
C ALA A 156 -2.35 -4.50 2.39
N GLU A 157 -3.13 -3.45 2.10
CA GLU A 157 -3.34 -2.98 0.73
C GLU A 157 -2.07 -2.41 0.12
N THR A 158 -1.32 -1.60 0.87
CA THR A 158 -0.02 -1.06 0.45
C THR A 158 0.97 -2.17 0.11
N LEU A 159 1.09 -3.19 0.98
CA LEU A 159 1.93 -4.36 0.72
C LEU A 159 1.51 -5.09 -0.55
N HIS A 160 0.21 -5.26 -0.75
CA HIS A 160 -0.31 -5.96 -1.92
C HIS A 160 0.00 -5.22 -3.22
N ILE A 161 -0.21 -3.89 -3.26
CA ILE A 161 0.08 -3.08 -4.44
C ILE A 161 1.59 -3.07 -4.75
N LEU A 162 2.44 -2.93 -3.73
CA LEU A 162 3.90 -2.89 -3.92
C LEU A 162 4.46 -4.27 -4.31
N SER A 163 4.01 -5.34 -3.66
CA SER A 163 4.42 -6.71 -4.03
C SER A 163 3.95 -7.12 -5.43
N SER A 164 2.79 -6.64 -5.89
CA SER A 164 2.32 -6.94 -7.26
C SER A 164 3.20 -6.36 -8.35
N VAL A 165 4.03 -5.36 -8.03
CA VAL A 165 5.03 -4.79 -8.93
C VAL A 165 6.46 -5.22 -8.56
N GLY A 166 6.63 -6.18 -7.63
CA GLY A 166 7.95 -6.70 -7.24
C GLY A 166 8.74 -5.81 -6.29
N ILE A 167 8.06 -5.01 -5.46
CA ILE A 167 8.67 -4.30 -4.33
C ILE A 167 8.40 -5.10 -3.05
N ASP A 168 9.47 -5.52 -2.39
CA ASP A 168 9.43 -6.22 -1.10
C ASP A 168 9.71 -5.25 0.07
N PRO A 169 9.32 -5.61 1.31
CA PRO A 169 9.71 -4.88 2.52
C PRO A 169 11.22 -4.57 2.57
N GLY A 170 11.55 -3.41 3.13
CA GLY A 170 12.90 -2.85 3.11
C GLY A 170 13.00 -1.54 2.32
N TRP A 171 14.22 -1.16 1.95
CA TRP A 171 14.44 0.03 1.12
C TRP A 171 13.94 -0.21 -0.30
N PHE A 172 13.18 0.76 -0.82
CA PHE A 172 12.73 0.76 -2.20
C PHE A 172 12.74 2.17 -2.77
N THR A 173 12.82 2.28 -4.09
CA THR A 173 12.86 3.56 -4.80
C THR A 173 11.80 3.60 -5.89
N ILE A 174 11.11 4.74 -6.01
CA ILE A 174 10.19 5.02 -7.12
C ILE A 174 10.72 6.22 -7.88
N LYS A 175 10.84 6.05 -9.20
CA LYS A 175 11.33 7.07 -10.13
C LYS A 175 10.23 7.44 -11.12
N SER A 176 10.07 8.72 -11.40
CA SER A 176 9.23 9.22 -12.50
C SER A 176 9.76 10.56 -12.97
N GLY A 177 10.07 10.68 -14.25
CA GLY A 177 10.68 11.91 -14.79
C GLY A 177 11.99 12.25 -14.06
N SER A 178 12.10 13.48 -13.56
CA SER A 178 13.26 13.92 -12.76
C SER A 178 13.23 13.48 -11.30
N GLU A 179 12.10 12.95 -10.82
CA GLU A 179 11.92 12.57 -9.42
C GLU A 179 12.45 11.17 -9.14
N SER A 180 13.13 11.00 -8.01
CA SER A 180 13.65 9.72 -7.53
C SER A 180 13.53 9.67 -6.01
N ASN A 181 12.46 9.05 -5.52
CA ASN A 181 12.11 9.04 -4.11
C ASN A 181 12.37 7.67 -3.49
N THR A 182 13.10 7.66 -2.38
CA THR A 182 13.46 6.44 -1.63
C THR A 182 12.70 6.38 -0.31
N PHE A 183 12.17 5.20 -0.01
CA PHE A 183 11.37 4.94 1.18
C PHE A 183 11.76 3.60 1.81
N TYR A 184 11.41 3.43 3.07
CA TYR A 184 11.44 2.16 3.77
C TYR A 184 10.02 1.60 3.89
N LEU A 185 9.78 0.40 3.35
CA LEU A 185 8.54 -0.36 3.51
C LEU A 185 8.67 -1.32 4.68
N ARG A 186 7.77 -1.21 5.67
CA ARG A 186 7.69 -2.19 6.76
C ARG A 186 6.84 -3.40 6.39
N GLU A 187 7.05 -4.50 7.12
CA GLU A 187 6.22 -5.72 7.07
C GLU A 187 4.73 -5.50 7.37
N ASN A 188 4.37 -4.39 8.03
CA ASN A 188 2.98 -4.01 8.27
C ASN A 188 2.42 -3.06 7.21
N GLY A 189 3.18 -2.77 6.15
CA GLY A 189 2.78 -1.90 5.03
C GLY A 189 2.90 -0.40 5.27
N LYS A 190 3.46 0.02 6.40
CA LYS A 190 3.81 1.43 6.61
C LYS A 190 5.00 1.80 5.71
N VAL A 191 4.81 2.83 4.90
CA VAL A 191 5.87 3.43 4.07
C VAL A 191 6.39 4.68 4.77
N ILE A 192 7.70 4.80 4.88
CA ILE A 192 8.35 5.88 5.61
C ILE A 192 9.44 6.51 4.72
N PRO A 193 9.43 7.83 4.53
CA PRO A 193 10.46 8.51 3.77
C PRO A 193 11.88 8.32 4.30
N LYS A 194 12.85 8.18 3.39
CA LYS A 194 14.27 8.09 3.74
C LYS A 194 14.74 9.25 4.64
N TYR A 195 14.30 10.47 4.37
CA TYR A 195 14.75 11.64 5.15
C TYR A 195 14.31 11.57 6.62
N GLN A 196 13.16 10.95 6.92
CA GLN A 196 12.69 10.75 8.30
C GLN A 196 13.56 9.73 9.03
N MET A 197 13.90 8.62 8.36
CA MET A 197 14.79 7.60 8.90
C MET A 197 16.19 8.16 9.17
N GLU A 198 16.75 8.88 8.20
CA GLU A 198 18.06 9.52 8.37
C GLU A 198 18.03 10.62 9.44
N GLY A 199 16.91 11.34 9.57
CA GLY A 199 16.69 12.30 10.65
C GLY A 199 16.70 11.65 12.03
N ALA A 200 15.95 10.55 12.21
CA ALA A 200 15.91 9.79 13.45
C ALA A 200 17.27 9.18 13.80
N ARG A 201 17.98 8.62 12.81
CA ARG A 201 19.34 8.11 12.99
C ARG A 201 20.30 9.20 13.46
N ARG A 202 20.29 10.36 12.81
CA ARG A 202 21.14 11.49 13.22
C ARG A 202 20.81 11.98 14.62
N ALA A 203 19.53 12.03 14.98
CA ALA A 203 19.12 12.41 16.33
C ALA A 203 19.69 11.44 17.36
N LEU A 204 19.59 10.13 17.12
CA LEU A 204 20.09 9.11 18.02
C LEU A 204 21.62 9.11 18.13
N ASN A 205 22.35 9.27 17.03
CA ASN A 205 23.81 9.38 17.06
C ASN A 205 24.31 10.65 17.77
N ASN A 206 23.49 11.70 17.82
CA ASN A 206 23.84 12.97 18.48
C ASN A 206 23.33 13.05 19.93
N GLU A 207 22.62 12.03 20.42
CA GLU A 207 22.14 11.97 21.80
C GLU A 207 23.24 11.42 22.70
N ASN A 208 23.58 12.18 23.75
CA ASN A 208 24.48 11.70 24.79
C ASN A 208 23.71 10.72 25.71
N LEU A 209 23.89 9.42 25.47
CA LEU A 209 23.20 8.35 26.16
C LEU A 209 23.59 8.24 27.65
N PHE A 210 24.70 8.85 28.08
CA PHE A 210 25.02 8.97 29.50
C PHE A 210 23.97 9.80 30.25
N GLU A 211 23.34 10.79 29.59
CA GLU A 211 22.32 11.63 30.23
C GLU A 211 21.06 10.85 30.63
N ILE A 212 20.82 9.72 29.96
CA ILE A 212 19.72 8.80 30.25
C ILE A 212 20.21 7.54 30.99
N GLY A 213 21.47 7.48 31.43
CA GLY A 213 21.97 6.45 32.35
C GLY A 213 22.61 5.23 31.70
N TYR A 214 23.06 5.32 30.44
CA TYR A 214 24.01 4.36 29.89
C TYR A 214 25.44 4.62 30.38
N SER A 215 26.31 3.62 30.24
CA SER A 215 27.75 3.69 30.52
C SER A 215 28.57 3.36 29.27
N GLU A 216 29.83 3.79 29.23
CA GLU A 216 30.79 3.38 28.19
C GLU A 216 30.85 1.85 28.08
N GLY A 217 30.85 1.33 26.86
CA GLY A 217 30.92 -0.11 26.60
C GLY A 217 29.59 -0.86 26.74
N GLU A 218 28.52 -0.22 27.24
CA GLU A 218 27.16 -0.75 27.06
C GLU A 218 26.75 -0.73 25.59
N THR A 219 25.75 -1.53 25.23
CA THR A 219 25.22 -1.60 23.86
C THR A 219 23.80 -1.08 23.80
N LEU A 220 23.51 -0.29 22.77
CA LEU A 220 22.16 0.02 22.32
C LEU A 220 21.78 -0.91 21.18
N ILE A 221 20.61 -1.55 21.25
CA ILE A 221 20.12 -2.38 20.15
C ILE A 221 19.20 -1.56 19.25
N VAL A 222 19.55 -1.47 17.97
CA VAL A 222 18.73 -0.86 16.91
C VAL A 222 18.53 -1.87 15.79
N ASN A 223 17.28 -2.20 15.44
CA ASN A 223 16.95 -3.25 14.46
C ASN A 223 17.59 -4.62 14.74
N ASN A 224 17.67 -5.01 16.01
CA ASN A 224 18.36 -6.24 16.44
C ASN A 224 19.87 -6.24 16.14
N VAL A 225 20.47 -5.07 15.88
CA VAL A 225 21.92 -4.87 15.76
C VAL A 225 22.40 -4.11 16.98
N GLU A 226 23.43 -4.63 17.62
CA GLU A 226 24.09 -4.00 18.78
C GLU A 226 25.05 -2.90 18.32
N TYR A 227 24.96 -1.74 18.94
CA TYR A 227 25.85 -0.61 18.77
C TYR A 227 26.48 -0.26 20.11
N VAL A 228 27.81 -0.38 20.22
CA VAL A 228 28.55 -0.07 21.43
C VAL A 228 28.58 1.44 21.64
N ILE A 229 28.33 1.86 22.89
CA ILE A 229 28.39 3.25 23.33
C ILE A 229 29.86 3.61 23.61
N ASP A 230 30.31 4.69 22.98
CA ASP A 230 31.68 5.16 23.11
C ASP A 230 31.94 5.91 24.42
N ASP A 231 33.18 6.35 24.61
CA ASP A 231 33.67 7.11 25.76
C ASP A 231 33.04 8.51 25.87
N THR A 232 32.38 8.98 24.82
CA THR A 232 31.64 10.25 24.80
C THR A 232 30.13 10.09 25.04
N GLY A 233 29.66 8.86 25.17
CA GLY A 233 28.25 8.53 25.42
C GLY A 233 27.40 8.41 24.16
N HIS A 234 28.01 8.25 22.98
CA HIS A 234 27.29 8.21 21.71
C HIS A 234 27.40 6.83 21.03
N VAL A 235 26.46 6.58 20.12
CA VAL A 235 26.49 5.44 19.19
C VAL A 235 26.80 5.90 17.78
N HIS A 236 27.41 5.03 16.99
CA HIS A 236 27.80 5.30 15.60
C HIS A 236 27.00 4.46 14.62
N ILE A 237 25.70 4.74 14.49
CA ILE A 237 24.84 4.03 13.55
C ILE A 237 25.14 4.48 12.10
N PRO A 238 25.54 3.57 11.19
CA PRO A 238 25.86 3.90 9.81
C PRO A 238 24.68 4.45 9.00
N GLU A 239 24.99 5.22 7.95
CA GLU A 239 23.99 5.66 6.97
C GLU A 239 23.25 4.47 6.33
N GLY A 240 21.97 4.67 6.00
CA GLY A 240 21.15 3.62 5.40
C GLY A 240 20.60 2.58 6.39
N VAL A 241 20.99 2.60 7.66
CA VAL A 241 20.31 1.82 8.70
C VAL A 241 18.97 2.51 9.02
N PRO A 242 17.82 1.81 8.86
CA PRO A 242 16.52 2.42 9.10
C PRO A 242 16.28 2.58 10.62
N VAL A 243 16.12 3.81 11.11
CA VAL A 243 15.89 4.09 12.53
C VAL A 243 14.51 4.71 12.74
N PHE A 244 13.72 4.13 13.64
CA PHE A 244 12.34 4.56 13.89
C PHE A 244 12.27 5.19 15.27
N HIS A 245 11.96 6.48 15.34
CA HIS A 245 11.94 7.22 16.61
C HIS A 245 10.71 6.90 17.50
N SER A 246 9.80 6.02 17.07
CA SER A 246 8.57 5.73 17.82
C SER A 246 8.78 4.63 18.86
N PHE A 247 8.41 4.91 20.10
CA PHE A 247 8.30 3.96 21.21
C PHE A 247 7.52 2.68 20.84
N TYR A 248 6.54 2.80 19.95
CA TYR A 248 5.66 1.70 19.57
C TYR A 248 6.19 0.88 18.40
N ASP A 249 7.24 1.34 17.73
CA ASP A 249 7.73 0.70 16.51
C ASP A 249 8.73 -0.44 16.79
N GLY A 250 9.20 -0.60 18.04
CA GLY A 250 10.02 -1.73 18.51
C GLY A 250 11.39 -1.82 17.86
N ASN A 251 11.88 -0.71 17.32
CA ASN A 251 13.10 -0.65 16.52
C ASN A 251 14.35 -0.35 17.35
N ILE A 252 14.19 0.42 18.43
CA ILE A 252 15.22 0.65 19.44
C ILE A 252 14.81 -0.19 20.66
N ASP A 253 15.75 -0.74 21.39
CA ASP A 253 15.43 -1.55 22.58
C ASP A 253 14.56 -0.80 23.60
N LEU A 254 13.86 -1.60 24.41
CA LEU A 254 12.97 -1.10 25.46
C LEU A 254 13.74 -0.33 26.54
N THR A 255 15.00 -0.70 26.80
CA THR A 255 15.82 -0.07 27.82
C THR A 255 16.09 1.40 27.52
N TYR A 256 16.38 1.75 26.25
CA TYR A 256 16.48 3.14 25.82
C TYR A 256 15.20 3.92 26.14
N HIS A 257 14.05 3.37 25.76
CA HIS A 257 12.77 4.02 25.97
C HIS A 257 12.41 4.21 27.44
N GLU A 258 12.66 3.21 28.29
CA GLU A 258 12.46 3.30 29.74
C GLU A 258 13.34 4.37 30.37
N ARG A 259 14.63 4.39 30.01
CA ARG A 259 15.63 5.34 30.47
C ARG A 259 15.31 6.78 30.04
N SER A 260 15.01 7.01 28.76
CA SER A 260 14.61 8.33 28.26
C SER A 260 13.33 8.83 28.94
N ARG A 261 12.34 7.95 29.16
CA ARG A 261 11.12 8.30 29.88
C ARG A 261 11.39 8.66 31.34
N GLN A 262 12.19 7.86 32.05
CA GLN A 262 12.54 8.15 33.43
C GLN A 262 13.23 9.51 33.54
N LYS A 263 14.19 9.80 32.66
CA LYS A 263 14.87 11.10 32.63
C LYS A 263 13.93 12.26 32.37
N LEU A 264 12.95 12.08 31.48
CA LEU A 264 11.92 13.08 31.22
C LEU A 264 11.05 13.34 32.46
N LEU A 265 10.69 12.30 33.21
CA LEU A 265 9.88 12.43 34.43
C LEU A 265 10.66 13.16 35.53
N GLU A 266 11.93 12.80 35.73
CA GLU A 266 12.83 13.47 36.68
C GLU A 266 12.99 14.96 36.33
N LYS A 267 13.21 15.29 35.05
CA LYS A 267 13.35 16.69 34.58
C LYS A 267 12.10 17.54 34.82
N ASN A 268 10.92 16.91 34.84
CA ASN A 268 9.65 17.59 35.04
C ASN A 268 9.12 17.52 36.48
N ASN A 269 9.91 17.02 37.44
CA ASN A 269 9.50 16.80 38.84
C ASN A 269 8.21 15.96 38.96
N LEU A 270 8.03 14.99 38.07
CA LEU A 270 6.86 14.10 38.07
C LEU A 270 7.10 12.81 38.88
N ILE A 271 8.34 12.59 39.32
CA ILE A 271 8.81 11.57 40.26
C ILE A 271 9.93 12.16 41.11
#